data_AF-D7CI28-F1
#
_entry.id   AF-D7CI28-F1
#
_cell.length_a   1.000
_cell.length_b   1.000
_cell.length_c   1.000
_cell.angle_alpha   90.00
_cell.angle_beta   90.00
_cell.angle_gamma   90.00
#
_symmetry.space_group_name_H-M   'P 1'
#
loop_
_entity.id
_entity.type
_entity.pdbx_description
1 polymer ?
#
loop_
_entity_poly.entity_id
_entity_poly.type
_entity_poly.pdbx_seq_one_letter_code
_entity_poly.pdbx_strand_id
1 'polypeptide(L)'
;MIAWLPQMLDSPAPDSAEIAAAGYYRPDDRFSPQTNATRIDLARNHAAECGNGAALADDFAAMWQRVDRLCRDQPENRVVRTRHGDAMLLSEFLITRVVEVAVHGLDLAEALECEPWLTAEAGMVVRELLLGSGQLDAVRELGWDEPTFLRKATGRAALDATETAQVERLGIQWLTLG
;
A
#
# COMPACT_ATOMS: atom_id res chain seq x y z
N MET A 1 -2.31 -6.72 -4.54
CA MET A 1 -1.55 -8.00 -4.67
C MET A 1 -0.40 -7.87 -5.66
N ILE A 2 0.80 -8.31 -5.27
CA ILE A 2 2.05 -8.19 -6.03
C ILE A 2 2.16 -9.19 -7.21
N ALA A 3 1.35 -10.25 -7.23
CA ALA A 3 1.42 -11.31 -8.24
C ALA A 3 1.01 -10.91 -9.66
N TRP A 4 0.40 -9.72 -9.84
CA TRP A 4 0.13 -9.17 -11.18
C TRP A 4 1.39 -8.63 -11.85
N LEU A 5 2.43 -8.30 -11.07
CA LEU A 5 3.58 -7.58 -11.57
C LEU A 5 4.37 -8.36 -12.65
N PRO A 6 4.62 -9.67 -12.53
CA PRO A 6 5.28 -10.42 -13.61
C PRO A 6 4.58 -10.23 -14.95
N GLN A 7 3.25 -10.36 -14.99
CA GLN A 7 2.47 -10.15 -16.22
C GLN A 7 2.57 -8.70 -16.73
N MET A 8 2.57 -7.72 -15.83
CA MET A 8 2.74 -6.30 -16.17
C MET A 8 4.11 -6.02 -16.79
N LEU A 9 5.15 -6.71 -16.33
CA LEU A 9 6.53 -6.59 -16.83
C LEU A 9 6.74 -7.34 -18.15
N ASP A 10 6.06 -8.47 -18.35
CA ASP A 10 6.09 -9.23 -19.60
C ASP A 10 5.32 -8.52 -20.74
N SER A 11 4.41 -7.62 -20.38
CA SER A 11 3.62 -6.84 -21.33
C SER A 11 4.42 -5.67 -21.94
N PRO A 12 4.10 -5.27 -23.19
CA PRO A 12 4.70 -4.09 -23.81
C PRO A 12 4.60 -2.84 -22.92
N ALA A 13 5.69 -2.08 -22.84
CA ALA A 13 5.72 -0.82 -22.12
C ALA A 13 4.78 0.20 -22.76
N PRO A 14 3.90 0.86 -21.98
CA PRO A 14 3.31 2.12 -22.42
C PRO A 14 4.41 3.17 -22.65
N ASP A 15 4.15 4.11 -23.55
CA ASP A 15 5.12 5.16 -23.92
C ASP A 15 5.43 6.13 -22.77
N SER A 16 4.45 6.38 -21.90
CA SER A 16 4.56 7.31 -20.77
C SER A 16 3.66 6.91 -19.60
N ALA A 17 4.04 7.33 -18.39
CA ALA A 17 3.18 7.25 -17.23
C ALA A 17 2.04 8.27 -17.31
N GLU A 18 0.84 7.86 -16.91
CA GLU A 18 -0.38 8.68 -16.87
C GLU A 18 -0.69 9.16 -15.45
N ILE A 19 -0.33 8.37 -14.44
CA ILE A 19 -0.56 8.65 -13.03
C ILE A 19 0.68 8.39 -12.18
N ALA A 20 0.71 8.99 -11.00
CA ALA A 20 1.62 8.66 -9.89
C ALA A 20 0.90 7.81 -8.83
N ALA A 21 1.61 7.32 -7.82
CA ALA A 21 1.10 6.47 -6.76
C ALA A 21 -0.10 7.11 -6.03
N ALA A 22 -0.07 8.42 -5.76
CA ALA A 22 -1.21 9.11 -5.15
C ALA A 22 -2.49 9.01 -6.02
N GLY A 23 -2.34 9.14 -7.35
CA GLY A 23 -3.45 9.02 -8.30
C GLY A 23 -4.02 7.60 -8.40
N TYR A 24 -3.27 6.58 -7.99
CA TYR A 24 -3.75 5.20 -7.92
C TYR A 24 -4.84 5.01 -6.86
N TYR A 25 -4.83 5.82 -5.81
CA TYR A 25 -5.77 5.78 -4.67
C TYR A 25 -6.96 6.74 -4.80
N ARG A 26 -7.20 7.29 -6.00
CA ARG A 26 -8.37 8.15 -6.24
C ARG A 26 -9.69 7.43 -5.93
N PRO A 27 -10.72 8.14 -5.43
CA PRO A 27 -12.01 7.54 -5.16
C PRO A 27 -12.74 7.22 -6.47
N ASP A 28 -12.66 5.95 -6.88
CA ASP A 28 -13.35 5.41 -8.05
C ASP A 28 -13.83 3.96 -7.81
N ASP A 29 -14.37 3.31 -8.84
CA ASP A 29 -14.96 1.97 -8.75
C ASP A 29 -14.00 0.90 -8.17
N ARG A 30 -12.68 1.13 -8.17
CA ARG A 30 -11.68 0.25 -7.55
C ARG A 30 -11.90 0.04 -6.07
N PHE A 31 -12.56 0.96 -5.39
CA PHE A 31 -12.81 0.96 -3.95
C PHE A 31 -14.29 0.73 -3.61
N SER A 32 -15.10 0.43 -4.62
CA SER A 32 -16.52 0.10 -4.42
C SER A 32 -16.71 -1.12 -3.50
N PRO A 33 -17.78 -1.15 -2.68
CA PRO A 33 -18.08 -2.29 -1.81
C PRO A 33 -18.12 -3.64 -2.56
N GLN A 34 -18.67 -3.64 -3.78
CA GLN A 34 -18.75 -4.83 -4.63
C GLN A 34 -17.35 -5.33 -5.03
N THR A 35 -16.47 -4.43 -5.51
CA THR A 35 -15.10 -4.79 -5.88
C THR A 35 -14.32 -5.31 -4.68
N ASN A 36 -14.52 -4.72 -3.50
CA ASN A 36 -13.90 -5.18 -2.26
C ASN A 36 -14.40 -6.58 -1.86
N ALA A 37 -15.70 -6.85 -1.94
CA ALA A 37 -16.25 -8.18 -1.68
C ALA A 37 -15.63 -9.25 -2.60
N THR A 38 -15.56 -8.96 -3.91
CA THR A 38 -14.92 -9.88 -4.88
C THR A 38 -13.45 -10.15 -4.55
N ARG A 39 -12.69 -9.14 -4.10
CA ARG A 39 -11.29 -9.31 -3.68
C ARG A 39 -11.16 -10.18 -2.43
N ILE A 40 -12.06 -10.02 -1.46
CA ILE A 40 -12.10 -10.83 -0.25
C ILE A 40 -12.40 -12.29 -0.61
N ASP A 41 -13.38 -12.54 -1.47
CA ASP A 41 -13.71 -13.91 -1.89
C ASP A 41 -12.55 -14.57 -2.64
N LEU A 42 -11.88 -13.84 -3.54
CA LEU A 42 -10.69 -14.33 -4.23
C LEU A 42 -9.56 -14.68 -3.24
N ALA A 43 -9.30 -13.82 -2.25
CA ALA A 43 -8.28 -14.07 -1.24
C ALA A 43 -8.61 -15.30 -0.37
N ARG A 44 -9.89 -15.48 -0.01
CA ARG A 44 -10.36 -16.67 0.72
C ARG A 44 -10.21 -17.95 -0.08
N ASN A 45 -10.55 -17.92 -1.37
CA ASN A 45 -10.38 -19.08 -2.25
C ASN A 45 -8.90 -19.46 -2.38
N HIS A 46 -8.01 -18.50 -2.63
CA HIS A 46 -6.56 -18.74 -2.68
C HIS A 46 -6.02 -19.32 -1.36
N ALA A 47 -6.47 -18.77 -0.23
CA ALA A 47 -6.07 -19.28 1.09
C ALA A 47 -6.58 -20.71 1.35
N ALA A 48 -7.76 -21.08 0.83
CA ALA A 48 -8.31 -22.43 0.96
C ALA A 48 -7.60 -23.46 0.07
N GLU A 49 -6.99 -23.02 -1.03
CA GLU A 49 -6.12 -23.86 -1.87
C GLU A 49 -4.77 -24.15 -1.18
N CYS A 50 -4.34 -23.30 -0.25
CA CYS A 50 -3.16 -23.51 0.56
C CYS A 50 -3.45 -24.51 1.69
N GLY A 51 -2.64 -25.57 1.81
CA GLY A 51 -2.86 -26.62 2.80
C GLY A 51 -2.74 -26.16 4.27
N ASN A 52 -2.03 -25.07 4.54
CA ASN A 52 -1.90 -24.43 5.85
C ASN A 52 -1.26 -23.03 5.72
N GLY A 53 -1.20 -22.29 6.83
CA GLY A 53 -0.62 -20.94 6.86
C GLY A 53 0.88 -20.87 6.52
N ALA A 54 1.66 -21.92 6.83
CA ALA A 54 3.08 -21.96 6.46
C ALA A 54 3.24 -22.07 4.93
N ALA A 55 2.44 -22.91 4.28
CA ALA A 55 2.42 -23.01 2.82
C ALA A 55 2.02 -21.68 2.15
N LEU A 56 1.07 -20.94 2.74
CA LEU A 56 0.70 -19.61 2.26
C LEU A 56 1.85 -18.60 2.42
N ALA A 57 2.57 -18.65 3.54
CA ALA A 57 3.74 -17.79 3.78
C ALA A 57 4.88 -18.11 2.80
N ASP A 58 5.13 -19.40 2.53
CA ASP A 58 6.14 -19.85 1.57
C ASP A 58 5.80 -19.42 0.13
N ASP A 59 4.53 -19.54 -0.27
CA ASP A 59 4.04 -19.05 -1.58
C ASP A 59 4.23 -17.53 -1.72
N PHE A 60 3.84 -16.77 -0.70
CA PHE A 60 4.10 -15.34 -0.65
C PHE A 60 5.60 -15.01 -0.72
N ALA A 61 6.43 -15.78 0.00
CA ALA A 61 7.88 -15.61 0.00
C ALA A 61 8.49 -15.81 -1.39
N ALA A 62 8.11 -16.88 -2.07
CA ALA A 62 8.54 -17.17 -3.42
C ALA A 62 8.09 -16.08 -4.41
N MET A 63 6.86 -15.59 -4.27
CA MET A 63 6.30 -14.54 -5.12
C MET A 63 7.04 -13.21 -4.99
N TRP A 64 7.24 -12.71 -3.77
CA TRP A 64 7.91 -11.41 -3.60
C TRP A 64 9.39 -11.47 -4.03
N GLN A 65 10.08 -12.59 -3.79
CA GLN A 65 11.47 -12.77 -4.22
C GLN A 65 11.60 -12.80 -5.75
N ARG A 66 10.64 -13.45 -6.44
CA ARG A 66 10.58 -13.42 -7.90
C ARG A 66 10.38 -12.00 -8.41
N VAL A 67 9.44 -11.27 -7.80
CA VAL A 67 9.13 -9.90 -8.19
C VAL A 67 10.31 -8.95 -7.95
N ASP A 68 10.99 -9.03 -6.81
CA ASP A 68 12.19 -8.22 -6.52
C ASP A 68 13.26 -8.40 -7.60
N ARG A 69 13.56 -9.66 -7.98
CA ARG A 69 14.51 -9.95 -9.08
C ARG A 69 14.06 -9.32 -10.40
N LEU A 70 12.80 -9.54 -10.79
CA LEU A 70 12.28 -8.99 -12.04
C LEU A 70 12.33 -7.46 -12.08
N CYS A 71 12.07 -6.79 -10.95
CA CYS A 71 12.16 -5.34 -10.83
C CYS A 71 13.59 -4.82 -10.97
N ARG A 72 14.58 -5.51 -10.39
CA ARG A 72 16.00 -5.12 -10.49
C ARG A 72 16.53 -5.15 -11.92
N ASP A 73 15.94 -5.98 -12.78
CA ASP A 73 16.32 -6.09 -14.19
C ASP A 73 15.68 -5.00 -15.08
N GLN A 74 14.79 -4.16 -14.54
CA GLN A 74 14.12 -3.10 -15.30
C GLN A 74 14.89 -1.78 -15.26
N PRO A 75 14.82 -0.96 -16.33
CA PRO A 75 15.36 0.39 -16.29
C PRO A 75 14.54 1.30 -15.36
N GLU A 76 15.16 2.35 -14.82
CA GLU A 76 14.51 3.29 -13.89
C GLU A 76 13.25 3.95 -14.45
N ASN A 77 13.20 4.17 -15.77
CA ASN A 77 12.07 4.77 -16.47
C ASN A 77 11.03 3.74 -16.94
N ARG A 78 11.07 2.48 -16.48
CA ARG A 78 10.11 1.46 -16.87
C ARG A 78 8.68 1.89 -16.50
N VAL A 79 7.81 1.98 -17.50
CA VAL A 79 6.36 2.20 -17.32
C VAL A 79 5.64 0.87 -17.39
N VAL A 80 4.65 0.64 -16.54
CA VAL A 80 3.80 -0.55 -16.52
C VAL A 80 2.33 -0.17 -16.62
N ARG A 81 1.51 -1.03 -17.23
CA ARG A 81 0.04 -0.87 -17.21
C ARG A 81 -0.52 -1.64 -16.03
N THR A 82 -1.18 -0.96 -15.10
CA THR A 82 -1.79 -1.60 -13.93
C THR A 82 -2.97 -2.47 -14.35
N ARG A 83 -3.41 -3.37 -13.45
CA ARG A 83 -4.66 -4.15 -13.65
C ARG A 83 -5.91 -3.28 -13.82
N HIS A 84 -5.84 -1.99 -13.46
CA HIS A 84 -6.94 -1.03 -13.58
C HIS A 84 -6.83 -0.17 -14.85
N GLY A 85 -5.88 -0.48 -15.72
CA GLY A 85 -5.72 0.16 -17.03
C GLY A 85 -4.78 1.35 -17.05
N ASP A 86 -4.47 2.00 -15.92
CA ASP A 86 -3.59 3.17 -15.92
C ASP A 86 -2.14 2.78 -16.26
N ALA A 87 -1.45 3.64 -17.01
CA ALA A 87 0.01 3.57 -17.14
C ALA A 87 0.70 4.31 -15.98
N MET A 88 1.71 3.68 -15.37
CA MET A 88 2.42 4.23 -14.21
C MET A 88 3.88 3.83 -14.24
N LEU A 89 4.79 4.66 -13.72
CA LEU A 89 6.17 4.23 -13.50
C LEU A 89 6.19 2.99 -12.59
N LEU A 90 7.12 2.07 -12.85
CA LEU A 90 7.29 0.88 -12.02
C LEU A 90 7.60 1.27 -10.57
N SER A 91 8.45 2.28 -10.36
CA SER A 91 8.76 2.82 -9.04
C SER A 91 7.52 3.31 -8.29
N GLU A 92 6.66 4.09 -8.96
CA GLU A 92 5.37 4.54 -8.42
C GLU A 92 4.44 3.37 -8.12
N PHE A 93 4.42 2.34 -8.98
CA PHE A 93 3.64 1.12 -8.71
C PHE A 93 4.14 0.37 -7.47
N LEU A 94 5.46 0.30 -7.28
CA LEU A 94 6.04 -0.34 -6.11
C LEU A 94 5.69 0.40 -4.81
N ILE A 95 5.56 1.74 -4.82
CA ILE A 95 5.03 2.49 -3.66
C ILE A 95 3.66 1.95 -3.25
N THR A 96 2.76 1.69 -4.20
CA THR A 96 1.44 1.11 -3.88
C THR A 96 1.55 -0.28 -3.25
N ARG A 97 2.59 -1.07 -3.58
CA ARG A 97 2.82 -2.38 -2.97
C ARG A 97 3.39 -2.26 -1.57
N VAL A 98 4.27 -1.28 -1.33
CA VAL A 98 4.78 -0.95 0.01
C VAL A 98 3.62 -0.55 0.92
N VAL A 99 2.70 0.30 0.46
CA VAL A 99 1.48 0.66 1.20
C VAL A 99 0.69 -0.59 1.55
N GLU A 100 0.37 -1.45 0.58
CA GLU A 100 -0.43 -2.65 0.83
C GLU A 100 0.21 -3.57 1.86
N VAL A 101 1.52 -3.79 1.79
CA VAL A 101 2.25 -4.65 2.75
C VAL A 101 2.35 -4.00 4.12
N ALA A 102 2.64 -2.70 4.20
CA ALA A 102 2.71 -1.97 5.46
C ALA A 102 1.35 -1.99 6.17
N VAL A 103 0.31 -1.60 5.45
CA VAL A 103 -1.04 -1.42 5.97
C VAL A 103 -1.69 -2.75 6.34
N HIS A 104 -1.62 -3.77 5.48
CA HIS A 104 -2.10 -5.12 5.84
C HIS A 104 -1.18 -5.84 6.82
N GLY A 105 0.09 -5.44 6.92
CA GLY A 105 0.99 -5.91 7.97
C GLY A 105 0.52 -5.46 9.35
N LEU A 106 0.00 -4.24 9.48
CA LEU A 106 -0.64 -3.77 10.72
C LEU A 106 -1.87 -4.63 11.07
N ASP A 107 -2.73 -4.91 10.08
CA ASP A 107 -3.93 -5.73 10.25
C ASP A 107 -3.56 -7.15 10.72
N LEU A 108 -2.54 -7.75 10.11
CA LEU A 108 -2.10 -9.10 10.44
C LEU A 108 -1.42 -9.16 11.80
N ALA A 109 -0.59 -8.17 12.14
CA ALA A 109 0.05 -8.10 13.46
C ALA A 109 -0.98 -7.97 14.58
N GLU A 110 -2.01 -7.14 14.39
CA GLU A 110 -3.14 -7.03 15.32
C GLU A 110 -3.90 -8.36 15.47
N ALA A 111 -4.23 -9.01 14.35
CA ALA A 111 -4.93 -10.30 14.36
C ALA A 111 -4.12 -11.45 14.99
N LEU A 112 -2.79 -11.37 14.94
CA LEU A 112 -1.87 -12.33 15.54
C LEU A 112 -1.41 -11.93 16.95
N GLU A 113 -1.89 -10.79 17.47
CA GLU A 113 -1.50 -10.23 18.76
C GLU A 113 0.02 -10.07 18.92
N CYS A 114 0.70 -9.59 17.88
CA CYS A 114 2.14 -9.37 17.87
C CYS A 114 2.54 -7.95 17.45
N GLU A 115 3.81 -7.60 17.70
CA GLU A 115 4.35 -6.31 17.28
C GLU A 115 4.41 -6.20 15.76
N PRO A 116 4.00 -5.07 15.16
CA PRO A 116 4.11 -4.88 13.72
C PRO A 116 5.57 -4.88 13.23
N TRP A 117 5.82 -5.52 12.09
CA TRP A 117 7.14 -5.62 11.45
C TRP A 117 7.42 -4.49 10.45
N LEU A 118 6.83 -3.31 10.64
CA LEU A 118 7.02 -2.16 9.75
C LEU A 118 8.47 -1.65 9.83
N THR A 119 9.20 -1.67 8.71
CA THR A 119 10.54 -1.08 8.66
C THR A 119 10.48 0.45 8.61
N ALA A 120 11.55 1.12 9.04
CA ALA A 120 11.64 2.57 9.01
C ALA A 120 11.49 3.13 7.57
N GLU A 121 12.08 2.45 6.58
CA GLU A 121 12.03 2.84 5.17
C GLU A 121 10.61 2.72 4.61
N ALA A 122 9.91 1.62 4.91
CA ALA A 122 8.52 1.45 4.49
C ALA A 122 7.61 2.51 5.14
N GLY A 123 7.81 2.78 6.43
CA GLY A 123 7.11 3.86 7.13
C GLY A 123 7.31 5.22 6.47
N MET A 124 8.55 5.59 6.15
CA MET A 124 8.86 6.85 5.45
C MET A 124 8.15 6.95 4.09
N VAL A 125 8.22 5.90 3.26
CA VAL A 125 7.58 5.89 1.93
C VAL A 125 6.06 6.05 2.03
N VAL A 126 5.42 5.33 2.94
CA VAL A 126 3.96 5.42 3.12
C VAL A 126 3.56 6.77 3.69
N ARG A 127 4.32 7.29 4.67
CA ARG A 127 4.07 8.62 5.24
C ARG A 127 4.22 9.74 4.22
N GLU A 128 5.27 9.70 3.39
CA GLU A 128 5.46 10.67 2.32
C GLU A 128 4.33 10.61 1.29
N LEU A 129 3.90 9.41 0.90
CA LEU A 129 2.73 9.26 0.02
C LEU A 129 1.47 9.88 0.64
N LEU A 130 1.21 9.61 1.92
CA LEU A 130 0.00 10.06 2.59
C LEU A 130 -0.02 11.58 2.79
N LEU A 131 1.10 12.19 3.19
CA LEU A 131 1.17 13.61 3.57
C LEU A 131 1.59 14.54 2.44
N GLY A 132 2.26 14.00 1.42
CA GLY A 132 3.09 14.79 0.52
C GLY A 132 4.32 15.37 1.23
N SER A 133 5.22 15.98 0.46
CA SER A 133 6.51 16.49 0.94
C SER A 133 6.43 17.68 1.91
N GLY A 134 5.25 18.32 2.04
CA GLY A 134 5.08 19.59 2.76
C GLY A 134 4.63 19.51 4.22
N GLN A 135 4.24 18.33 4.73
CA GLN A 135 3.59 18.23 6.06
C GLN A 135 4.35 17.39 7.10
N LEU A 136 5.60 17.03 6.83
CA LEU A 136 6.38 16.16 7.73
C LEU A 136 6.62 16.80 9.10
N ASP A 137 6.81 18.11 9.16
CA ASP A 137 7.04 18.83 10.41
C ASP A 137 5.75 18.95 11.25
N ALA A 138 4.60 19.18 10.60
CA ALA A 138 3.31 19.25 11.27
C ALA A 138 2.94 17.92 11.94
N VAL A 139 3.23 16.78 11.30
CA VAL A 139 2.98 15.46 11.89
C VAL A 139 3.87 15.17 13.09
N ARG A 140 5.10 15.71 13.15
CA ARG A 140 5.95 15.57 14.34
C ARG A 140 5.31 16.22 15.58
N GLU A 141 4.53 17.28 15.41
CA GLU A 141 3.83 17.93 16.52
C GLU A 141 2.68 17.08 17.08
N LEU A 142 2.20 16.06 16.36
CA LEU A 142 1.18 15.12 16.86
C LEU A 142 1.75 14.16 17.92
N GLY A 143 3.07 13.96 17.95
CA GLY A 143 3.72 13.06 18.93
C GLY A 143 3.40 11.58 18.74
N TRP A 144 2.77 11.19 17.63
CA TRP A 144 2.51 9.79 17.29
C TRP A 144 3.77 9.11 16.77
N ASP A 145 3.94 7.84 17.13
CA ASP A 145 4.89 6.98 16.43
C ASP A 145 4.35 6.61 15.03
N GLU A 146 5.23 6.09 14.18
CA GLU A 146 4.91 5.77 12.79
C GLU A 146 3.74 4.76 12.67
N PRO A 147 3.69 3.65 13.44
CA PRO A 147 2.54 2.75 13.40
C PRO A 147 1.22 3.40 13.86
N THR A 148 1.25 4.30 14.86
CA THR A 148 0.05 5.02 15.31
C THR A 148 -0.45 5.98 14.25
N PHE A 149 0.46 6.75 13.64
CA PHE A 149 0.13 7.63 12.52
C PHE A 149 -0.52 6.86 11.38
N LEU A 150 0.08 5.75 10.93
CA LEU A 150 -0.48 4.96 9.83
C LEU A 150 -1.84 4.35 10.15
N ARG A 151 -2.07 3.88 11.39
CA ARG A 151 -3.41 3.38 11.77
C ARG A 151 -4.47 4.47 11.69
N LYS A 152 -4.17 5.68 12.17
CA LYS A 152 -5.10 6.81 12.15
C LYS A 152 -5.32 7.33 10.73
N ALA A 153 -4.25 7.57 9.98
CA ALA A 153 -4.32 8.08 8.62
C ALA A 153 -5.02 7.12 7.64
N THR A 154 -4.96 5.81 7.89
CA THR A 154 -5.66 4.79 7.07
C THR A 154 -6.99 4.32 7.65
N GLY A 155 -7.51 4.96 8.70
CA GLY A 155 -8.83 4.68 9.27
C GLY A 155 -8.95 3.41 10.12
N ARG A 156 -7.83 2.75 10.46
CA ARG A 156 -7.78 1.58 11.35
C ARG A 156 -7.91 1.95 12.82
N ALA A 157 -7.54 3.18 13.17
CA ALA A 157 -7.77 3.75 14.49
C ALA A 157 -8.53 5.06 14.36
N ALA A 158 -9.54 5.25 15.19
CA ALA A 158 -10.25 6.52 15.25
C ALA A 158 -9.35 7.63 15.82
N LEU A 159 -9.62 8.87 15.39
CA LEU A 159 -9.16 10.05 16.09
C LEU A 159 -10.12 10.35 17.24
N ASP A 160 -9.60 10.65 18.42
CA ASP A 160 -10.41 11.26 19.47
C ASP A 160 -10.64 12.76 19.20
N ALA A 161 -11.45 13.41 20.05
CA ALA A 161 -11.79 14.81 19.88
C ALA A 161 -10.58 15.77 20.02
N THR A 162 -9.63 15.44 20.87
CA THR A 162 -8.41 16.23 21.09
C THR A 162 -7.49 16.12 19.88
N GLU A 163 -7.29 14.90 19.40
CA GLU A 163 -6.50 14.59 18.22
C GLU A 163 -7.09 15.24 16.96
N THR A 164 -8.41 15.19 16.80
CA THR A 164 -9.12 15.83 15.68
C THR A 164 -8.87 17.34 15.69
N ALA A 165 -9.06 18.01 16.83
CA ALA A 165 -8.80 19.44 16.96
C ALA A 165 -7.33 19.80 16.70
N GLN A 166 -6.39 18.91 17.06
CA GLN A 166 -4.97 19.13 16.81
C GLN A 166 -4.62 18.99 15.32
N VAL A 167 -5.14 17.96 14.64
CA VAL A 167 -4.99 17.77 13.19
C VAL A 167 -5.54 18.98 12.42
N GLU A 168 -6.73 19.46 12.80
CA GLU A 168 -7.35 20.65 12.20
C GLU A 168 -6.52 21.92 12.44
N ARG A 169 -6.06 22.15 13.67
CA ARG A 169 -5.22 23.31 14.04
C ARG A 169 -3.92 23.35 13.26
N LEU A 170 -3.32 22.18 13.01
CA LEU A 170 -2.07 22.05 12.25
C LEU A 170 -2.30 22.07 10.73
N GLY A 171 -3.55 22.11 10.27
CA GLY A 171 -3.89 22.10 8.85
C GLY A 171 -3.45 20.81 8.15
N ILE A 172 -3.33 19.71 8.89
CA ILE A 172 -2.84 18.45 8.35
C ILE A 172 -3.91 17.84 7.45
N GLN A 173 -3.49 17.48 6.24
CA GLN A 173 -4.30 16.77 5.27
C GLN A 173 -3.48 15.60 4.76
N TRP A 174 -4.08 14.42 4.75
CA TRP A 174 -3.49 13.24 4.15
C TRP A 174 -4.39 12.65 3.08
N LEU A 175 -3.78 11.90 2.17
CA LEU A 175 -4.46 11.11 1.16
C LEU A 175 -5.40 10.09 1.83
N THR A 176 -6.69 10.19 1.53
CA THR A 176 -7.62 9.11 1.83
C THR A 176 -7.40 7.99 0.82
N LEU A 177 -7.29 6.76 1.31
CA LEU A 177 -7.15 5.58 0.46
C LEU A 177 -8.54 5.14 -0.02
N GLY A 178 -8.92 5.64 -1.20
CA GLY A 178 -10.14 5.25 -1.91
C GLY A 178 -11.28 6.24 -1.86
#